data_AF-A0A1Q6II14-F1
#
_entry.id   AF-A0A1Q6II14-F1
#
_cell.length_a   1.000
_cell.length_b   1.000
_cell.length_c   1.000
_cell.angle_alpha   90.00
_cell.angle_beta   90.00
_cell.angle_gamma   90.00
#
_symmetry.space_group_name_H-M   'P 1'
#
loop_
_entity.id
_entity.type
_entity.pdbx_description
1 polymer ?
#
loop_
_entity_poly.entity_id
_entity_poly.type
_entity_poly.pdbx_seq_one_letter_code
_entity_poly.pdbx_strand_id
1 'polypeptide(L)'
;MENNAIKEANRKAMPKFILLTIICVIIGGAGGYLSARFSLNTLSGTLRSTGSFFGTYIAPWFLIGIAVIMPVILVPCYQKANKLLEGWDGETEEVSDAIESQVTFIIWLSNAALILSYFLIAACYSKGFATFESSSKTNLLFIGIAAFVGIIPETIILQQKSVDIVKKMNPEKTASIYDMKFQKKWMDSCDEAEKLMIGKCAFKAYRSTEMTCGTLAIILACCALVFDIGFLPSFCVCLIWIINHTSYCREASRLAKMGNKIS
;
A
#
# COMPACT_ATOMS: atom_id res chain seq x y z
N MET A 1 -29.41 -32.78 2.27
CA MET A 1 -28.43 -32.84 3.37
C MET A 1 -27.60 -31.55 3.48
N GLU A 2 -27.10 -31.00 2.37
CA GLU A 2 -26.31 -29.76 2.31
C GLU A 2 -27.01 -28.51 2.89
N ASN A 3 -28.31 -28.36 2.63
CA ASN A 3 -29.11 -27.23 3.11
C ASN A 3 -29.28 -27.20 4.65
N ASN A 4 -29.18 -28.36 5.31
CA ASN A 4 -29.22 -28.45 6.78
C ASN A 4 -27.88 -28.03 7.39
N ALA A 5 -26.75 -28.37 6.75
CA ALA A 5 -25.42 -27.95 7.19
C ALA A 5 -25.23 -26.43 7.10
N ILE A 6 -25.74 -25.79 6.04
CA ILE A 6 -25.72 -24.32 5.88
C ILE A 6 -26.56 -23.65 6.98
N LYS A 7 -27.77 -24.15 7.24
CA LYS A 7 -28.64 -23.61 8.31
C LYS A 7 -28.00 -23.76 9.68
N GLU A 8 -27.33 -24.88 9.95
CA GLU A 8 -26.68 -25.13 11.23
C GLU A 8 -25.46 -24.21 11.45
N ALA A 9 -24.64 -23.99 10.41
CA ALA A 9 -23.53 -23.05 10.46
C ALA A 9 -24.01 -21.62 10.75
N ASN A 10 -25.05 -21.17 10.04
CA ASN A 10 -25.64 -19.84 10.24
C ASN A 10 -26.26 -19.70 11.64
N ARG A 11 -26.97 -20.72 12.14
CA ARG A 11 -27.57 -20.71 13.49
C ARG A 11 -26.51 -20.60 14.60
N LYS A 12 -25.31 -21.15 14.39
CA LYS A 12 -24.19 -21.06 15.33
C LYS A 12 -23.48 -19.69 15.28
N ALA A 13 -23.36 -19.08 14.10
CA ALA A 13 -22.62 -17.83 13.92
C ALA A 13 -23.47 -16.57 14.16
N MET A 14 -24.75 -16.59 13.77
CA MET A 14 -25.65 -15.43 13.77
C MET A 14 -25.81 -14.76 15.14
N PRO A 15 -26.00 -15.48 16.27
CA PRO A 15 -26.16 -14.83 17.57
C PRO A 15 -24.90 -14.09 18.02
N LYS A 16 -23.72 -14.66 17.74
CA LYS A 16 -22.43 -14.02 18.05
C LYS A 16 -22.22 -12.75 17.22
N PHE A 17 -22.61 -12.77 15.95
CA PHE A 17 -22.54 -11.61 15.06
C PHE A 17 -23.47 -10.48 15.50
N ILE A 18 -24.72 -10.80 15.85
CA ILE A 18 -25.70 -9.82 16.34
C ILE A 18 -25.21 -9.20 17.65
N LEU A 19 -24.73 -10.03 18.59
CA LEU A 19 -24.20 -9.54 19.87
C LEU A 19 -23.02 -8.58 19.66
N LEU A 20 -22.06 -8.95 18.81
CA LEU A 20 -20.93 -8.09 18.45
C LEU A 20 -21.40 -6.75 17.87
N THR A 21 -22.38 -6.79 16.96
CA THR A 21 -22.95 -5.60 16.33
C THR A 21 -23.58 -4.66 17.36
N ILE A 22 -24.37 -5.20 18.29
CA ILE A 22 -25.01 -4.42 19.36
C ILE A 22 -23.95 -3.76 20.26
N ILE A 23 -22.91 -4.50 20.65
CA ILE A 23 -21.81 -3.96 21.46
C ILE A 23 -21.12 -2.80 20.72
N CYS A 24 -20.82 -2.96 19.42
CA CYS A 24 -20.21 -1.91 18.61
C CYS A 24 -21.11 -0.66 18.51
N VAL A 25 -22.42 -0.83 18.35
CA VAL A 25 -23.39 0.29 18.31
C VAL A 25 -23.40 1.05 19.64
N ILE A 26 -23.42 0.34 20.77
CA ILE A 26 -23.41 0.96 22.10
C ILE A 26 -22.11 1.74 22.34
N ILE A 27 -20.95 1.13 22.05
CA ILE A 27 -19.64 1.77 22.22
C ILE A 27 -19.52 3.00 21.31
N GLY A 28 -19.92 2.88 20.04
CA GLY A 28 -19.91 3.98 19.09
C GLY A 28 -20.82 5.13 19.49
N GLY A 29 -22.05 4.82 19.94
CA GLY A 29 -23.02 5.81 20.42
C GLY A 29 -22.56 6.53 21.68
N ALA A 30 -22.06 5.79 22.67
CA ALA A 30 -21.53 6.38 23.91
C ALA A 30 -20.28 7.24 23.65
N GLY A 31 -19.34 6.74 22.83
CA GLY A 31 -18.14 7.49 22.44
C GLY A 31 -18.47 8.78 21.70
N GLY A 32 -19.44 8.75 20.78
CA GLY A 32 -19.92 9.94 20.08
C GLY A 32 -20.55 10.97 21.01
N TYR A 33 -21.42 10.53 21.93
CA TYR A 33 -22.06 11.41 22.91
C TYR A 33 -21.05 12.08 23.85
N LEU A 34 -20.08 11.33 24.37
CA LEU A 34 -19.03 11.86 25.23
C LEU A 34 -18.15 12.88 24.48
N SER A 35 -17.78 12.58 23.23
CA SER A 35 -16.98 13.49 22.41
C SER A 35 -17.69 14.82 22.17
N ALA A 36 -19.00 14.79 21.88
CA ALA A 36 -19.81 15.99 21.71
C ALA A 36 -19.94 16.82 23.01
N ARG A 37 -20.03 16.15 24.16
CA ARG A 37 -20.21 16.81 25.46
C ARG A 37 -18.93 17.43 26.02
N PHE A 38 -17.78 16.80 25.80
CA PHE A 38 -16.50 17.24 26.37
C PHE A 38 -15.71 18.21 25.47
N SER A 39 -16.23 18.60 24.30
CA SER A 39 -15.64 19.61 23.39
C SER A 39 -14.11 19.51 23.32
N LEU A 40 -13.60 18.41 22.75
CA LEU A 40 -12.17 18.08 22.63
C LEU A 40 -11.39 19.02 21.67
N ASN A 41 -11.80 20.28 21.55
CA ASN A 41 -11.26 21.33 20.67
C ASN A 41 -9.77 21.62 20.93
N THR A 42 -9.29 21.43 22.16
CA THR A 42 -7.86 21.58 22.50
C THR A 42 -7.00 20.51 21.83
N LEU A 43 -7.53 19.29 21.71
CA LEU A 43 -6.86 18.14 21.08
C LEU A 43 -6.79 18.33 19.55
N SER A 44 -7.89 18.79 18.94
CA SER A 44 -7.96 19.07 17.51
C SER A 44 -7.04 20.23 17.10
N GLY A 45 -7.00 21.32 17.89
CA GLY A 45 -6.10 22.44 17.67
C GLY A 45 -4.62 22.04 17.75
N THR A 46 -4.26 21.22 18.74
CA THR A 46 -2.90 20.69 18.89
C THR A 46 -2.52 19.81 17.70
N LEU A 47 -3.41 18.91 17.27
CA LEU A 47 -3.15 18.03 16.14
C LEU A 47 -2.94 18.81 14.83
N ARG A 48 -3.78 19.82 14.56
CA ARG A 48 -3.63 20.68 13.37
C ARG A 48 -2.32 21.46 13.40
N SER A 49 -1.96 22.03 14.55
CA SER A 49 -0.70 22.76 14.72
C SER A 49 0.52 21.86 14.51
N THR A 50 0.55 20.69 15.16
CA THR A 50 1.64 19.71 15.04
C THR A 50 1.76 19.17 13.63
N GLY A 51 0.64 18.81 12.98
CA GLY A 51 0.63 18.33 11.60
C GLY A 51 1.15 19.41 10.64
N SER A 52 0.77 20.67 10.88
CA SER A 52 1.25 21.79 10.09
C SER A 52 2.74 22.09 10.29
N PHE A 53 3.23 22.01 11.54
CA PHE A 53 4.65 22.14 11.85
C PHE A 53 5.46 21.02 11.18
N PHE A 54 5.01 19.78 11.30
CA PHE A 54 5.60 18.63 10.63
C PHE A 54 5.66 18.81 9.12
N GLY A 55 4.53 19.16 8.48
CA GLY A 55 4.47 19.35 7.04
C GLY A 55 5.38 20.49 6.54
N THR A 56 5.43 21.61 7.27
CA THR A 56 6.20 22.79 6.84
C THR A 56 7.70 22.61 7.04
N TYR A 57 8.12 22.05 8.19
CA TYR A 57 9.51 22.12 8.64
C TYR A 57 10.20 20.78 8.75
N ILE A 58 9.48 19.65 8.76
CA ILE A 58 10.08 18.31 8.95
C ILE A 58 9.98 17.48 7.67
N ALA A 59 8.80 17.44 7.04
CA ALA A 59 8.54 16.59 5.89
C ALA A 59 9.50 16.82 4.70
N PRO A 60 9.90 18.06 4.34
CA PRO A 60 10.89 18.28 3.28
C PRO A 60 12.24 17.62 3.56
N TRP A 61 12.72 17.65 4.80
CA TRP A 61 13.99 17.02 5.18
C TRP A 61 13.90 15.51 5.18
N PHE A 62 12.75 14.94 5.56
CA PHE A 62 12.51 13.50 5.43
C PHE A 62 12.53 13.06 3.96
N LEU A 63 11.98 13.85 3.03
CA LEU A 63 12.08 13.57 1.60
C LEU A 63 13.53 13.57 1.12
N ILE A 64 14.33 14.56 1.51
CA ILE A 64 15.77 14.56 1.20
C ILE A 64 16.46 13.33 1.79
N GLY A 65 16.15 13.00 3.05
CA GLY A 65 16.68 11.83 3.73
C GLY A 65 16.38 10.55 2.96
N ILE A 66 15.15 10.36 2.48
CA ILE A 66 14.78 9.19 1.67
C ILE A 66 15.56 9.18 0.36
N ALA A 67 15.63 10.31 -0.37
CA ALA A 67 16.36 10.43 -1.64
C ALA A 67 17.84 10.08 -1.50
N VAL A 68 18.47 10.36 -0.35
CA VAL A 68 19.88 10.04 -0.12
C VAL A 68 20.06 8.63 0.45
N ILE A 69 19.28 8.25 1.46
CA ILE A 69 19.47 7.00 2.19
C ILE A 69 19.03 5.79 1.36
N MET A 70 17.95 5.91 0.59
CA MET A 70 17.44 4.81 -0.21
C MET A 70 18.49 4.24 -1.18
N PRO A 71 19.15 5.03 -2.05
CA PRO A 71 20.20 4.49 -2.92
C PRO A 71 21.41 3.98 -2.13
N VAL A 72 21.77 4.60 -1.01
CA VAL A 72 22.87 4.13 -0.14
C VAL A 72 22.63 2.72 0.38
N ILE A 73 21.39 2.34 0.69
CA ILE A 73 21.04 0.99 1.15
C ILE A 73 20.84 0.03 -0.04
N LEU A 74 20.10 0.46 -1.06
CA LEU A 74 19.62 -0.44 -2.11
C LEU A 74 20.65 -0.71 -3.21
N VAL A 75 21.57 0.22 -3.49
CA VAL A 75 22.63 0.00 -4.49
C VAL A 75 23.59 -1.12 -4.05
N PRO A 76 24.09 -1.18 -2.80
CA PRO A 76 24.89 -2.32 -2.34
C PRO A 76 24.13 -3.66 -2.38
N CYS A 77 22.85 -3.67 -1.99
CA CYS A 77 22.01 -4.88 -2.11
C CYS A 77 21.93 -5.36 -3.56
N TYR A 78 21.71 -4.44 -4.51
CA TYR A 78 21.71 -4.75 -5.94
C TYR A 78 23.06 -5.28 -6.41
N GLN A 79 24.17 -4.64 -6.02
CA GLN A 79 25.52 -5.10 -6.39
C GLN A 79 25.80 -6.50 -5.85
N LYS A 80 25.37 -6.80 -4.62
CA LYS A 80 25.48 -8.13 -4.03
C LYS A 80 24.68 -9.16 -4.83
N ALA A 81 23.43 -8.86 -5.16
CA ALA A 81 22.59 -9.73 -5.98
C ALA A 81 23.20 -9.97 -7.37
N ASN A 82 23.72 -8.92 -8.01
CA ASN A 82 24.36 -9.04 -9.32
C ASN A 82 25.67 -9.85 -9.28
N LYS A 83 26.48 -9.73 -8.22
CA LYS A 83 27.68 -10.56 -8.04
C LYS A 83 27.34 -12.04 -7.82
N LEU A 84 26.28 -12.31 -7.06
CA LEU A 84 25.79 -13.68 -6.89
C LEU A 84 25.33 -14.26 -8.22
N LEU A 85 24.60 -13.47 -9.02
CA LEU A 85 24.14 -13.85 -10.35
C LEU A 85 25.30 -14.13 -11.32
N GLU A 86 26.36 -13.33 -11.31
CA GLU A 86 27.54 -13.54 -12.17
C GLU A 86 28.31 -14.82 -11.84
N GLY A 87 28.29 -15.25 -10.58
CA GLY A 87 28.89 -16.50 -10.12
C GLY A 87 27.93 -17.69 -10.10
N TRP A 88 26.68 -17.50 -10.51
CA TRP A 88 25.68 -18.56 -10.50
C TRP A 88 25.78 -19.42 -11.76
N ASP A 89 25.77 -20.74 -11.57
CA ASP A 89 25.85 -21.73 -12.63
C ASP A 89 24.51 -22.01 -13.32
N GLY A 90 23.41 -21.45 -12.81
CA GLY A 90 22.07 -21.64 -13.33
C GLY A 90 21.28 -22.77 -12.66
N GLU A 91 21.92 -23.58 -11.81
CA GLU A 91 21.30 -24.77 -11.21
C GLU A 91 21.31 -24.75 -9.68
N THR A 92 22.19 -23.95 -9.05
CA THR A 92 22.29 -23.89 -7.59
C THR A 92 21.11 -23.13 -6.98
N GLU A 93 20.13 -23.87 -6.42
CA GLU A 93 18.91 -23.32 -5.82
C GLU A 93 19.20 -22.36 -4.65
N GLU A 94 20.16 -22.66 -3.79
CA GLU A 94 20.52 -21.79 -2.65
C GLU A 94 21.00 -20.39 -3.09
N VAL A 95 21.71 -20.31 -4.21
CA VAL A 95 22.19 -19.05 -4.79
C VAL A 95 21.03 -18.31 -5.44
N SER A 96 20.14 -19.03 -6.14
CA SER A 96 18.90 -18.48 -6.70
C SER A 96 18.04 -17.84 -5.61
N ASP A 97 17.75 -18.56 -4.52
CA ASP A 97 16.97 -18.08 -3.38
C ASP A 97 17.61 -16.85 -2.73
N ALA A 98 18.93 -16.84 -2.59
CA ALA A 98 19.65 -15.70 -2.06
C ALA A 98 19.52 -14.46 -2.96
N ILE A 99 19.56 -14.63 -4.29
CA ILE A 99 19.35 -13.53 -5.25
C ILE A 99 17.91 -13.04 -5.16
N GLU A 100 16.92 -13.94 -5.20
CA GLU A 100 15.50 -13.59 -5.13
C GLU A 100 15.13 -12.85 -3.85
N SER A 101 15.71 -13.26 -2.71
CA SER A 101 15.54 -12.59 -1.43
C SER A 101 16.06 -11.15 -1.46
N GLN A 102 17.24 -10.91 -2.04
CA GLN A 102 17.78 -9.55 -2.20
C GLN A 102 16.91 -8.71 -3.15
N VAL A 103 16.49 -9.28 -4.28
CA VAL A 103 15.63 -8.60 -5.25
C VAL A 103 14.28 -8.22 -4.63
N THR A 104 13.66 -9.15 -3.90
CA THR A 104 12.40 -8.94 -3.20
C THR A 104 12.51 -7.83 -2.16
N PHE A 105 13.60 -7.82 -1.39
CA PHE A 105 13.88 -6.76 -0.42
C PHE A 105 14.02 -5.38 -1.09
N ILE A 106 14.73 -5.30 -2.22
CA ILE A 106 14.89 -4.05 -2.99
C ILE A 106 13.54 -3.54 -3.50
N ILE A 107 12.72 -4.42 -4.09
CA ILE A 107 11.38 -4.07 -4.60
C ILE A 107 10.47 -3.62 -3.46
N TRP A 108 10.48 -4.33 -2.33
CA TRP A 108 9.64 -3.99 -1.18
C TRP A 108 10.04 -2.63 -0.59
N LEU A 109 11.32 -2.42 -0.28
CA LEU A 109 11.80 -1.21 0.38
C LEU A 109 11.66 0.01 -0.53
N SER A 110 11.95 -0.12 -1.83
CA SER A 110 11.78 0.98 -2.80
C SER A 110 10.31 1.40 -2.93
N ASN A 111 9.37 0.45 -2.99
CA ASN A 111 7.94 0.77 -2.99
C ASN A 111 7.48 1.39 -1.66
N ALA A 112 7.96 0.89 -0.53
CA ALA A 112 7.64 1.47 0.78
C ALA A 112 8.13 2.92 0.90
N ALA A 113 9.37 3.18 0.46
CA ALA A 113 9.95 4.51 0.41
C ALA A 113 9.15 5.45 -0.51
N LEU A 114 8.74 4.98 -1.68
CA LEU A 114 7.92 5.77 -2.62
C LEU A 114 6.54 6.10 -2.03
N ILE A 115 5.84 5.13 -1.43
CA ILE A 115 4.55 5.35 -0.76
C ILE A 115 4.68 6.38 0.38
N LEU A 116 5.71 6.26 1.20
CA LEU A 116 6.00 7.22 2.26
C LEU A 116 6.27 8.62 1.67
N SER A 117 6.98 8.70 0.56
CA SER A 117 7.31 9.96 -0.12
C SER A 117 6.05 10.65 -0.67
N TYR A 118 5.07 9.90 -1.20
CA TYR A 118 3.77 10.44 -1.58
C TYR A 118 3.00 11.06 -0.40
N PHE A 119 3.07 10.43 0.78
CA PHE A 119 2.49 11.01 1.99
C PHE A 119 3.24 12.29 2.42
N LEU A 120 4.57 12.26 2.44
CA LEU A 120 5.38 13.40 2.88
C LEU A 120 5.20 14.62 1.98
N ILE A 121 5.12 14.42 0.66
CA ILE A 121 4.88 15.55 -0.26
C ILE A 121 3.48 16.13 -0.07
N ALA A 122 2.46 15.29 0.18
CA ALA A 122 1.12 15.78 0.56
C ALA A 122 1.15 16.57 1.89
N ALA A 123 1.97 16.14 2.86
CA ALA A 123 2.17 16.87 4.11
C ALA A 123 2.82 18.25 3.91
N CYS A 124 3.77 18.37 2.97
CA CYS A 124 4.38 19.67 2.60
C CYS A 124 3.34 20.68 2.08
N TYR A 125 2.30 20.21 1.38
CA TYR A 125 1.20 21.06 0.88
C TYR A 125 0.06 21.26 1.87
N SER A 126 0.11 20.69 3.07
CA SER A 126 -1.04 20.66 4.01
C SER A 126 -1.55 22.04 4.44
N LYS A 127 -0.73 23.10 4.32
CA LYS A 127 -1.10 24.50 4.57
C LYS A 127 -1.71 25.22 3.35
N GLY A 128 -1.82 24.54 2.21
CA GLY A 128 -2.34 25.11 0.98
C GLY A 128 -1.60 26.38 0.56
N PHE A 129 -2.34 27.43 0.23
CA PHE A 129 -1.78 28.70 -0.26
C PHE A 129 -0.93 29.45 0.77
N ALA A 130 -1.14 29.24 2.07
CA ALA A 130 -0.38 29.90 3.14
C ALA A 130 1.12 29.51 3.15
N THR A 131 1.49 28.41 2.48
CA THR A 131 2.89 28.03 2.28
C THR A 131 3.64 29.02 1.37
N PHE A 132 2.92 29.72 0.47
CA PHE A 132 3.50 30.68 -0.49
C PHE A 132 3.65 32.10 0.05
N GLU A 133 3.11 32.40 1.23
CA GLU A 133 3.18 33.74 1.84
C GLU A 133 4.57 34.10 2.39
N SER A 134 5.46 33.11 2.54
CA SER A 134 6.81 33.31 3.04
C SER A 134 7.82 32.66 2.10
N SER A 135 8.79 33.44 1.63
CA SER A 135 9.86 32.97 0.76
C SER A 135 10.62 31.78 1.36
N SER A 136 10.86 31.77 2.67
CA SER A 136 11.53 30.64 3.34
C SER A 136 10.70 29.35 3.29
N LYS A 137 9.39 29.42 3.55
CA LYS A 137 8.49 28.25 3.51
C LYS A 137 8.30 27.74 2.08
N THR A 138 8.23 28.67 1.13
CA THR A 138 8.17 28.39 -0.30
C THR A 138 9.43 27.67 -0.78
N ASN A 139 10.62 28.11 -0.34
CA ASN A 139 11.88 27.47 -0.68
C ASN A 139 11.95 26.03 -0.12
N LEU A 140 11.54 25.81 1.14
CA LEU A 140 11.47 24.46 1.72
C LEU A 140 10.50 23.55 0.95
N LEU A 141 9.38 24.10 0.49
CA LEU A 141 8.45 23.36 -0.36
C LEU A 141 9.10 22.94 -1.68
N PHE A 142 9.76 23.86 -2.39
CA PHE A 142 10.46 23.54 -3.64
C PHE A 142 11.57 22.50 -3.45
N ILE A 143 12.30 22.56 -2.34
CA ILE A 143 13.29 21.54 -2.00
C ILE A 143 12.62 20.17 -1.81
N GLY A 144 11.52 20.11 -1.07
CA GLY A 144 10.74 18.88 -0.91
C GLY A 144 10.22 18.31 -2.23
N ILE A 145 9.74 19.18 -3.13
CA ILE A 145 9.31 18.80 -4.48
C ILE A 145 10.48 18.23 -5.29
N ALA A 146 11.62 18.91 -5.29
CA ALA A 146 12.80 18.46 -6.02
C ALA A 146 13.28 17.09 -5.52
N ALA A 147 13.30 16.89 -4.19
CA ALA A 147 13.62 15.60 -3.58
C ALA A 147 12.62 14.50 -3.98
N PHE A 148 11.32 14.79 -3.91
CA PHE A 148 10.27 13.85 -4.33
C PHE A 148 10.40 13.45 -5.81
N VAL A 149 10.64 14.44 -6.69
CA VAL A 149 10.86 14.20 -8.12
C VAL A 149 12.13 13.38 -8.36
N GLY A 150 13.17 13.53 -7.53
CA GLY A 150 14.39 12.71 -7.58
C GLY A 150 14.17 11.24 -7.16
N ILE A 151 13.31 10.99 -6.18
CA ILE A 151 13.02 9.63 -5.67
C ILE A 151 12.32 8.76 -6.74
N ILE A 152 11.50 9.36 -7.60
CA ILE A 152 10.76 8.64 -8.65
C ILE A 152 11.69 7.89 -9.61
N PRO A 153 12.64 8.54 -10.33
CA PRO A 153 13.55 7.84 -11.23
C PRO A 153 14.47 6.87 -10.50
N GLU A 154 14.92 7.18 -9.27
CA GLU A 154 15.70 6.23 -8.46
C GLU A 154 14.93 4.92 -8.23
N THR A 155 13.66 5.04 -7.83
CA THR A 155 12.78 3.89 -7.61
C THR A 155 12.56 3.10 -8.90
N ILE A 156 12.30 3.79 -10.03
CA ILE A 156 12.11 3.15 -11.33
C ILE A 156 13.37 2.40 -11.78
N ILE A 157 14.56 3.01 -11.67
CA ILE A 157 15.83 2.40 -12.06
C ILE A 157 16.13 1.18 -11.20
N LEU A 158 15.90 1.24 -9.88
CA LEU A 158 16.12 0.10 -8.99
C LEU A 158 15.14 -1.03 -9.28
N GLN A 159 13.86 -0.75 -9.49
CA GLN A 159 12.88 -1.76 -9.90
C GLN A 159 13.23 -2.39 -11.24
N GLN A 160 13.69 -1.58 -12.20
CA GLN A 160 14.19 -2.06 -13.49
C GLN A 160 15.33 -3.05 -13.31
N LYS A 161 16.37 -2.64 -12.60
CA LYS A 161 17.54 -3.47 -12.33
C LYS A 161 17.19 -4.76 -11.60
N SER A 162 16.27 -4.69 -10.63
CA SER A 162 15.73 -5.84 -9.92
C SER A 162 15.05 -6.84 -10.86
N VAL A 163 14.18 -6.36 -11.75
CA VAL A 163 13.50 -7.24 -12.72
C VAL A 163 14.48 -7.77 -13.77
N ASP A 164 15.47 -7.00 -14.19
CA ASP A 164 16.47 -7.47 -15.15
C ASP A 164 17.36 -8.58 -14.55
N ILE A 165 17.61 -8.59 -13.23
CA ILE A 165 18.19 -9.75 -12.54
C ILE A 165 17.28 -10.97 -12.66
N VAL A 166 15.98 -10.81 -12.37
CA VAL A 166 15.01 -11.93 -12.46
C VAL A 166 14.95 -12.49 -13.88
N LYS A 167 14.97 -11.65 -14.92
CA LYS A 167 14.99 -12.09 -16.32
C LYS A 167 16.26 -12.82 -16.72
N LYS A 168 17.41 -12.45 -16.15
CA LYS A 168 18.67 -13.17 -16.38
C LYS A 168 18.63 -14.55 -15.75
N MET A 169 17.95 -14.69 -14.61
CA MET A 169 17.70 -16.00 -13.98
C MET A 169 16.66 -16.84 -14.74
N ASN A 170 15.72 -16.16 -15.39
CA ASN A 170 14.53 -16.74 -16.03
C ASN A 170 14.40 -16.20 -17.48
N PRO A 171 15.17 -16.73 -18.45
CA PRO A 171 15.28 -16.18 -19.80
C PRO A 171 13.95 -16.13 -20.58
N GLU A 172 12.95 -16.91 -20.18
CA GLU A 172 11.60 -16.89 -20.74
C GLU A 172 10.84 -15.59 -20.44
N LYS A 173 11.26 -14.83 -19.42
CA LYS A 173 10.64 -13.56 -19.03
C LYS A 173 11.16 -12.41 -19.88
N THR A 174 10.38 -12.03 -20.89
CA THR A 174 10.78 -10.98 -21.86
C THR A 174 10.09 -9.63 -21.66
N ALA A 175 9.21 -9.50 -20.66
CA ALA A 175 8.43 -8.28 -20.45
C ALA A 175 9.27 -7.09 -19.96
N SER A 176 9.18 -5.94 -20.64
CA SER A 176 9.85 -4.70 -20.22
C SER A 176 9.01 -3.93 -19.20
N ILE A 177 9.63 -3.44 -18.11
CA ILE A 177 8.94 -2.61 -17.10
C ILE A 177 8.40 -1.31 -17.68
N TYR A 178 9.07 -0.78 -18.71
CA TYR A 178 8.63 0.45 -19.38
C TYR A 178 7.37 0.26 -20.23
N ASP A 179 6.90 -0.98 -20.40
CA ASP A 179 5.65 -1.25 -21.08
C ASP A 179 4.46 -0.99 -20.15
N MET A 180 3.49 -0.19 -20.61
CA MET A 180 2.23 0.05 -19.90
C MET A 180 1.45 -1.23 -19.59
N LYS A 181 1.71 -2.31 -20.33
CA LYS A 181 1.11 -3.64 -20.13
C LYS A 181 2.07 -4.61 -19.44
N PHE A 182 3.13 -4.13 -18.78
CA PHE A 182 4.13 -4.97 -18.12
C PHE A 182 3.50 -6.07 -17.26
N GLN A 183 2.59 -5.72 -16.35
CA GLN A 183 1.93 -6.69 -15.45
C GLN A 183 1.21 -7.82 -16.22
N LYS A 184 0.55 -7.48 -17.34
CA LYS A 184 -0.11 -8.47 -18.18
C LYS A 184 0.91 -9.35 -18.90
N LYS A 185 1.90 -8.74 -19.56
CA LYS A 185 2.95 -9.48 -20.29
C LYS A 185 3.78 -10.37 -19.36
N TRP A 186 4.04 -9.90 -18.14
CA TRP A 186 4.72 -10.65 -17.09
C TRP A 186 3.91 -11.88 -16.68
N MET A 187 2.61 -11.70 -16.41
CA MET A 187 1.71 -12.81 -16.08
C MET A 187 1.57 -13.82 -17.23
N ASP A 188 1.54 -13.34 -18.48
CA ASP A 188 1.44 -14.20 -19.67
C ASP A 188 2.72 -15.04 -19.88
N SER A 189 3.90 -14.54 -19.46
CA SER A 189 5.16 -15.29 -19.51
C SER A 189 5.35 -16.30 -18.37
N CYS A 190 4.57 -16.20 -17.30
CA CYS A 190 4.67 -17.11 -16.16
C CYS A 190 4.10 -18.50 -16.49
N ASP A 191 4.68 -19.53 -15.87
CA ASP A 191 4.10 -20.86 -15.88
C ASP A 191 2.90 -20.99 -14.92
N GLU A 192 2.28 -22.17 -14.87
CA GLU A 192 1.10 -22.40 -14.04
C GLU A 192 1.41 -22.43 -12.53
N ALA A 193 2.61 -22.84 -12.13
CA ALA A 193 3.02 -22.86 -10.73
C ALA A 193 3.27 -21.43 -10.22
N GLU A 194 3.93 -20.59 -11.01
CA GLU A 194 4.15 -19.18 -10.76
C GLU A 194 2.84 -18.40 -10.72
N LYS A 195 1.93 -18.61 -11.68
CA LYS A 195 0.59 -18.00 -11.66
C LYS A 195 -0.17 -18.37 -10.40
N LEU A 196 -0.10 -19.64 -9.97
CA LEU A 196 -0.74 -20.09 -8.73
C LEU A 196 -0.14 -19.41 -7.50
N MET A 197 1.19 -19.27 -7.44
CA MET A 197 1.89 -18.56 -6.37
C MET A 197 1.49 -17.08 -6.32
N ILE A 198 1.52 -16.38 -7.46
CA ILE A 198 1.07 -14.99 -7.54
C ILE A 198 -0.40 -14.88 -7.12
N GLY A 199 -1.24 -15.83 -7.51
CA GLY A 199 -2.65 -15.91 -7.08
C GLY A 199 -2.81 -16.02 -5.57
N LYS A 200 -2.02 -16.87 -4.90
CA LYS A 200 -2.02 -16.99 -3.42
C LYS A 200 -1.55 -15.69 -2.74
N CYS A 201 -0.48 -15.09 -3.25
CA CYS A 201 0.03 -13.81 -2.76
C CYS A 201 -0.99 -12.68 -2.93
N ALA A 202 -1.61 -12.57 -4.12
CA ALA A 202 -2.63 -11.58 -4.43
C ALA A 202 -3.88 -11.75 -3.57
N PHE A 203 -4.32 -12.99 -3.31
CA PHE A 203 -5.45 -13.24 -2.42
C PHE A 203 -5.14 -12.84 -0.96
N LYS A 204 -3.93 -13.15 -0.48
CA LYS A 204 -3.49 -12.73 0.86
C LYS A 204 -3.44 -11.21 0.97
N ALA A 205 -2.91 -10.52 -0.04
CA ALA A 205 -2.87 -9.06 -0.11
C ALA A 205 -4.28 -8.46 -0.16
N TYR A 206 -5.17 -8.98 -1.01
CA TYR A 206 -6.57 -8.58 -1.12
C TYR A 206 -7.28 -8.63 0.24
N ARG A 207 -7.16 -9.75 0.96
CA ARG A 207 -7.78 -9.93 2.27
C ARG A 207 -7.18 -8.98 3.31
N SER A 208 -5.87 -8.75 3.27
CA SER A 208 -5.23 -7.78 4.15
C SER A 208 -5.76 -6.37 3.90
N THR A 209 -5.84 -5.94 2.64
CA THR A 209 -6.38 -4.63 2.24
C THR A 209 -7.83 -4.46 2.65
N GLU A 210 -8.67 -5.48 2.49
CA GLU A 210 -10.09 -5.45 2.89
C GLU A 210 -10.24 -5.24 4.42
N MET A 211 -9.47 -5.98 5.24
CA MET A 211 -9.47 -5.79 6.69
C MET A 211 -8.93 -4.41 7.11
N THR A 212 -7.85 -3.96 6.49
CA THR A 212 -7.25 -2.65 6.77
C THR A 212 -8.20 -1.52 6.39
N CYS A 213 -8.85 -1.58 5.23
CA CYS A 213 -9.81 -0.56 4.81
C CYS A 213 -11.01 -0.49 5.75
N GLY A 214 -11.60 -1.64 6.12
CA GLY A 214 -12.71 -1.68 7.07
C GLY A 214 -12.34 -1.09 8.44
N THR A 215 -11.16 -1.46 8.96
CA THR A 215 -10.66 -0.94 10.24
C THR A 215 -10.38 0.56 10.19
N LEU A 216 -9.69 1.02 9.13
CA LEU A 216 -9.38 2.44 8.95
C LEU A 216 -10.63 3.29 8.74
N ALA A 217 -11.64 2.82 8.01
CA ALA A 217 -12.88 3.55 7.81
C ALA A 217 -13.58 3.86 9.15
N ILE A 218 -13.60 2.87 10.07
CA ILE A 218 -14.15 3.02 11.43
C ILE A 218 -13.31 4.00 12.25
N ILE A 219 -11.98 3.82 12.27
CA ILE A 219 -11.07 4.70 13.01
C ILE A 219 -11.22 6.15 12.52
N LEU A 220 -11.22 6.38 11.22
CA LEU A 220 -11.33 7.71 10.63
C LEU A 220 -12.72 8.34 10.89
N ALA A 221 -13.79 7.55 10.92
CA ALA A 221 -15.11 8.04 11.32
C ALA A 221 -15.13 8.51 12.78
N CYS A 222 -14.51 7.75 13.70
CA CYS A 222 -14.33 8.17 15.08
C CYS A 222 -13.44 9.42 15.18
N CYS A 223 -12.35 9.47 14.42
CA CYS A 223 -11.47 10.64 14.37
C CYS A 223 -12.19 11.88 13.82
N ALA A 224 -13.13 11.74 12.89
CA ALA A 224 -13.94 12.85 12.39
C ALA A 224 -14.74 13.53 13.51
N LEU A 225 -15.27 12.74 14.46
CA LEU A 225 -16.01 13.26 15.62
C LEU A 225 -15.09 13.98 16.63
N VAL A 226 -13.87 13.48 16.83
CA VAL A 226 -12.95 14.00 17.87
C VAL A 226 -12.08 15.15 17.37
N PHE A 227 -11.60 15.07 16.13
CA PHE A 227 -10.56 15.95 15.60
C PHE A 227 -11.07 16.93 14.53
N ASP A 228 -12.36 16.86 14.16
CA ASP A 228 -12.94 17.69 13.10
C ASP A 228 -12.12 17.62 11.79
N ILE A 229 -11.71 16.40 11.40
CA ILE A 229 -10.97 16.15 10.14
C ILE A 229 -11.92 16.03 8.93
N GLY A 230 -13.24 16.10 9.17
CA GLY A 230 -14.27 15.87 8.16
C GLY A 230 -14.38 14.42 7.71
N PHE A 231 -15.26 14.17 6.73
CA PHE A 231 -15.53 12.82 6.21
C PHE A 231 -14.57 12.38 5.09
N LEU A 232 -13.82 13.32 4.49
CA LEU A 232 -13.02 13.08 3.28
C LEU A 232 -11.98 11.96 3.44
N PRO A 233 -11.23 11.85 4.56
CA PRO A 233 -10.29 10.74 4.74
C PRO A 233 -10.99 9.37 4.74
N SER A 234 -12.12 9.25 5.43
CA SER A 234 -12.92 8.01 5.48
C SER A 234 -13.48 7.67 4.09
N PHE A 235 -13.96 8.68 3.35
CA PHE A 235 -14.44 8.52 1.98
C PHE A 235 -13.36 7.97 1.03
N CYS A 236 -12.14 8.50 1.08
CA CYS A 236 -11.02 8.00 0.27
C CYS A 236 -10.72 6.52 0.55
N VAL A 237 -10.77 6.09 1.82
CA VAL A 237 -10.61 4.68 2.20
C VAL A 237 -11.75 3.82 1.64
N CYS A 238 -13.00 4.28 1.76
CA CYS A 238 -14.16 3.58 1.20
C CYS A 238 -14.09 3.44 -0.33
N LEU A 239 -13.58 4.45 -1.04
CA LEU A 239 -13.36 4.37 -2.49
C LEU A 239 -12.36 3.27 -2.84
N ILE A 240 -11.21 3.23 -2.18
CA ILE A 240 -10.20 2.17 -2.37
C ILE A 240 -10.84 0.81 -2.11
N TRP A 241 -11.62 0.70 -1.03
CA TRP A 241 -12.27 -0.53 -0.64
C TRP A 241 -13.28 -1.02 -1.68
N ILE A 242 -14.17 -0.15 -2.15
CA ILE A 242 -15.17 -0.48 -3.18
C ILE A 242 -14.49 -0.87 -4.48
N ILE A 243 -13.45 -0.15 -4.91
CA ILE A 243 -12.70 -0.47 -6.13
C ILE A 243 -12.06 -1.85 -6.03
N ASN A 244 -11.38 -2.14 -4.91
CA ASN A 244 -10.73 -3.42 -4.68
C ASN A 244 -11.75 -4.58 -4.66
N HIS A 245 -12.84 -4.42 -3.89
CA HIS A 245 -13.89 -5.42 -3.75
C HIS A 245 -14.63 -5.66 -5.09
N THR A 246 -14.98 -4.59 -5.80
CA THR A 246 -15.66 -4.69 -7.11
C THR A 246 -14.77 -5.35 -8.16
N SER A 247 -13.48 -5.01 -8.19
CA SER A 247 -12.54 -5.60 -9.15
C SER A 247 -12.41 -7.10 -8.94
N TYR A 248 -12.28 -7.54 -7.68
CA TYR A 248 -12.27 -8.96 -7.33
C TYR A 248 -13.56 -9.67 -7.75
N CYS A 249 -14.72 -9.13 -7.37
CA CYS A 249 -16.02 -9.73 -7.70
C CYS A 249 -16.28 -9.82 -9.21
N ARG A 250 -15.86 -8.80 -9.98
CA ARG A 250 -15.97 -8.80 -11.45
C ARG A 250 -15.09 -9.87 -12.08
N GLU A 251 -13.83 -9.97 -11.67
CA GLU A 251 -12.89 -10.96 -12.19
C GLU A 251 -13.29 -12.38 -11.79
N ALA A 252 -13.70 -12.60 -10.55
CA ALA A 252 -14.23 -13.90 -10.09
C ALA A 252 -15.45 -14.34 -10.91
N SER A 253 -16.38 -13.42 -11.18
CA SER A 253 -17.55 -13.69 -12.03
C SER A 253 -17.16 -14.00 -13.48
N ARG A 254 -16.14 -13.31 -14.02
CA ARG A 254 -15.63 -13.56 -15.37
C ARG A 254 -15.01 -14.95 -15.48
N LEU A 255 -14.15 -15.32 -14.53
CA LEU A 255 -13.50 -16.62 -14.49
C LEU A 255 -14.50 -17.76 -14.28
N ALA A 256 -15.49 -17.59 -13.40
CA ALA A 256 -16.55 -18.58 -13.20
C ALA A 256 -17.35 -18.83 -14.50
N LYS A 257 -17.67 -17.77 -15.26
CA LYS A 257 -18.34 -17.91 -16.57
C LYS A 257 -17.47 -18.62 -17.61
N MET A 258 -16.16 -18.46 -17.56
CA MET A 258 -15.24 -19.17 -18.46
C MET A 258 -15.12 -20.64 -18.07
N GLY A 259 -14.98 -20.95 -16.77
CA GLY A 259 -14.94 -22.32 -16.27
C GLY A 259 -16.21 -23.10 -16.60
N ASN A 260 -17.39 -22.49 -16.42
CA ASN A 260 -18.68 -23.10 -16.77
C ASN A 260 -18.90 -23.32 -18.27
N LYS A 261 -18.08 -22.74 -19.15
CA LYS A 261 -18.12 -22.99 -20.61
C LYS A 261 -17.16 -24.09 -21.05
N ILE A 262 -16.22 -24.47 -20.18
CA ILE A 262 -15.18 -25.49 -20.44
C ILE A 262 -15.57 -26.82 -19.78
N SER A 263 -16.36 -26.77 -18.70
CA SER A 263 -17.06 -27.94 -18.11
C SER A 263 -18.29 -28.34 -18.91
#